data_AF-A0A7S1DV12-F1
#
_entry.id   AF-A0A7S1DV12-F1
#
_cell.length_a   1.000
_cell.length_b   1.000
_cell.length_c   1.000
_cell.angle_alpha   90.00
_cell.angle_beta   90.00
_cell.angle_gamma   90.00
#
_symmetry.space_group_name_H-M   'P 1'
#
loop_
_entity.id
_entity.type
_entity.pdbx_description
1 polymer ?
#
loop_
_entity_poly.entity_id
_entity_poly.type
_entity_poly.pdbx_seq_one_letter_code
_entity_poly.pdbx_strand_id
1 'polypeptide(L)'
;GHLMGLESYRYTIAIAAEDCWRGFGTLDDMIGLCAQARESENVQLDVDAYNSLLEGIAGLAQHNMSSLADGERVMEWCTEDGLVPNEITWAGLLDIIVGEARHGRASLAHTSRVLASMREAKVTNKRNLDKWAEEITRIVR
;
A
#
# COMPACT_ATOMS: atom_id res chain seq x y z
N GLY A 1 24.19 -12.84 10.85
CA GLY A 1 23.06 -12.61 11.78
C GLY A 1 22.05 -11.70 11.14
N HIS A 2 22.32 -10.39 11.07
CA HIS A 2 21.40 -9.33 10.60
C HIS A 2 20.81 -9.53 9.19
N LEU A 3 21.61 -9.87 8.17
CA LEU A 3 21.11 -10.00 6.78
C LEU A 3 20.11 -11.15 6.58
N MET A 4 20.19 -12.22 7.38
CA MET A 4 19.24 -13.34 7.31
C MET A 4 17.85 -12.97 7.86
N GLY A 5 17.77 -12.03 8.81
CA GLY A 5 16.49 -11.57 9.35
C GLY A 5 15.72 -10.72 8.34
N LEU A 6 16.42 -9.78 7.69
CA LEU A 6 15.86 -8.88 6.67
C LEU A 6 15.25 -9.61 5.47
N GLU A 7 16.00 -10.54 4.86
CA GLU A 7 15.48 -11.30 3.73
C GLU A 7 14.28 -12.16 4.15
N SER A 8 14.34 -12.80 5.33
CA SER A 8 13.25 -13.62 5.84
C SER A 8 11.95 -12.82 5.95
N TYR A 9 11.96 -11.65 6.60
CA TYR A 9 10.73 -10.86 6.76
C TYR A 9 10.22 -10.29 5.44
N ARG A 10 11.10 -9.88 4.53
CA ARG A 10 10.69 -9.43 3.19
C ARG A 10 9.96 -10.54 2.42
N TYR A 11 10.50 -11.76 2.44
CA TYR A 11 9.82 -12.91 1.81
C TYR A 11 8.49 -13.22 2.49
N THR A 12 8.43 -13.19 3.83
CA THR A 12 7.18 -13.43 4.56
C THR A 12 6.12 -12.38 4.21
N ILE A 13 6.49 -11.10 4.15
CA ILE A 13 5.57 -10.01 3.78
C ILE A 13 5.07 -10.19 2.34
N ALA A 14 5.96 -10.53 1.40
CA ALA A 14 5.57 -10.75 0.01
C ALA A 14 4.61 -11.94 -0.15
N ILE A 15 4.86 -13.06 0.55
CA ILE A 15 3.96 -14.23 0.55
C ILE A 15 2.60 -13.85 1.13
N ALA A 16 2.58 -13.15 2.26
CA ALA A 16 1.33 -12.75 2.90
C ALA A 16 0.54 -11.75 2.04
N ALA A 17 1.23 -10.87 1.29
CA ALA A 17 0.60 -10.01 0.28
C ALA A 17 -0.03 -10.82 -0.85
N GLU A 18 0.65 -11.85 -1.35
CA GLU A 18 0.10 -12.76 -2.36
C GLU A 18 -1.14 -13.52 -1.85
N ASP A 19 -1.11 -14.00 -0.60
CA ASP A 19 -2.25 -14.66 0.02
C ASP A 19 -3.45 -13.72 0.15
N CYS A 20 -3.22 -12.45 0.47
CA CYS A 20 -4.26 -11.41 0.49
C CYS A 20 -4.91 -11.21 -0.88
N TRP A 21 -4.11 -11.14 -1.95
CA TRP A 21 -4.62 -11.06 -3.33
C TRP A 21 -5.48 -12.26 -3.70
N ARG A 22 -5.08 -13.45 -3.27
CA ARG A 22 -5.80 -14.70 -3.51
C ARG A 22 -7.03 -14.87 -2.60
N GLY A 23 -7.24 -14.00 -1.62
CA GLY A 23 -8.35 -14.05 -0.67
C GLY A 23 -8.16 -15.07 0.46
N PHE A 24 -6.92 -15.51 0.71
CA PHE A 24 -6.56 -16.40 1.82
C PHE A 24 -5.98 -15.64 3.02
N GLY A 25 -5.42 -14.44 2.79
CA GLY A 25 -4.86 -13.59 3.83
C GLY A 25 -5.88 -12.66 4.49
N THR A 26 -5.51 -12.09 5.64
CA THR A 26 -6.33 -11.10 6.36
C THR A 26 -5.56 -9.80 6.59
N LEU A 27 -6.30 -8.72 6.84
CA LEU A 27 -5.70 -7.43 7.19
C LEU A 27 -4.91 -7.51 8.50
N ASP A 28 -5.46 -8.21 9.49
CA ASP A 28 -4.83 -8.40 10.81
C ASP A 28 -3.50 -9.15 10.69
N ASP A 29 -3.42 -10.17 9.82
CA ASP A 29 -2.17 -10.88 9.56
C ASP A 29 -1.13 -9.95 8.93
N MET A 30 -1.51 -9.12 7.94
CA MET A 30 -0.56 -8.19 7.31
C MET A 30 -0.06 -7.11 8.26
N ILE A 31 -0.97 -6.49 9.00
CA ILE A 31 -0.64 -5.45 9.97
C ILE A 31 0.20 -6.05 11.09
N GLY A 32 -0.18 -7.22 11.60
CA GLY A 32 0.53 -7.93 12.65
C GLY A 32 1.95 -8.29 12.23
N LEU A 33 2.15 -8.76 11.00
CA LEU A 33 3.47 -9.08 10.47
C LEU A 33 4.36 -7.83 10.35
N CYS A 34 3.81 -6.72 9.88
CA CYS A 34 4.52 -5.44 9.81
C CYS A 34 4.91 -4.95 11.21
N ALA A 35 3.98 -4.96 12.17
CA ALA A 35 4.25 -4.55 13.54
C ALA A 35 5.37 -5.40 14.18
N GLN A 36 5.30 -6.73 14.03
CA GLN A 36 6.36 -7.63 14.53
C GLN A 36 7.72 -7.37 13.87
N ALA A 37 7.74 -7.09 12.56
CA ALA A 37 8.97 -6.75 11.87
C ALA A 37 9.57 -5.43 12.37
N ARG A 38 8.74 -4.40 12.60
CA ARG A 38 9.17 -3.09 13.11
C ARG A 38 9.65 -3.13 14.56
N GLU A 39 9.07 -4.00 15.39
CA GLU A 39 9.49 -4.19 16.78
C GLU A 39 10.78 -5.02 16.93
N SER A 40 11.23 -5.67 15.85
CA SER A 40 12.42 -6.53 15.89
C SER A 40 13.71 -5.71 15.77
N GLU A 41 14.59 -5.81 16.79
CA GLU A 41 15.88 -5.10 16.82
C GLU A 41 16.84 -5.44 15.66
N ASN A 42 16.59 -6.53 14.92
CA ASN A 42 17.46 -7.01 13.85
C ASN A 42 16.82 -6.90 12.46
N VAL A 43 15.68 -6.21 12.35
CA VAL A 43 14.94 -6.05 11.10
C VAL A 43 14.78 -4.57 10.83
N GLN A 44 15.10 -4.17 9.61
CA GLN A 44 14.91 -2.82 9.11
C GLN A 44 14.14 -2.92 7.80
N LEU A 45 12.86 -2.61 7.84
CA LEU A 45 12.05 -2.60 6.63
C LEU A 45 12.59 -1.53 5.67
N ASP A 46 12.54 -1.83 4.38
CA ASP A 46 12.82 -0.88 3.30
C ASP A 46 11.51 -0.50 2.58
N VAL A 47 11.63 0.42 1.64
CA VAL A 47 10.47 0.90 0.87
C VAL A 47 9.79 -0.22 0.09
N ASP A 48 10.51 -1.27 -0.29
CA ASP A 48 9.96 -2.40 -1.05
C ASP A 48 9.09 -3.29 -0.17
N ALA A 49 9.47 -3.51 1.09
CA ALA A 49 8.61 -4.20 2.05
C ALA A 49 7.28 -3.45 2.27
N TYR A 50 7.33 -2.12 2.36
CA TYR A 50 6.14 -1.26 2.44
C TYR A 50 5.30 -1.31 1.16
N ASN A 51 5.93 -1.36 -0.02
CA ASN A 51 5.24 -1.55 -1.29
C ASN A 51 4.48 -2.90 -1.31
N SER A 52 5.09 -3.99 -0.84
CA SER A 52 4.41 -5.29 -0.73
C SER A 52 3.25 -5.28 0.27
N LEU A 53 3.37 -4.56 1.39
CA LEU A 53 2.26 -4.37 2.33
C LEU A 53 1.07 -3.69 1.66
N LEU A 54 1.32 -2.59 0.93
CA LEU A 54 0.28 -1.88 0.20
C LEU A 54 -0.34 -2.72 -0.92
N GLU A 55 0.47 -3.52 -1.61
CA GLU A 55 -0.01 -4.50 -2.58
C GLU A 55 -0.98 -5.49 -1.93
N GLY A 56 -0.63 -6.06 -0.77
CA GLY A 56 -1.51 -6.95 -0.01
C GLY A 56 -2.83 -6.28 0.39
N ILE A 57 -2.76 -5.05 0.92
CA ILE A 57 -3.94 -4.26 1.29
C ILE A 57 -4.81 -3.96 0.06
N ALA A 58 -4.22 -3.68 -1.11
CA ALA A 58 -4.97 -3.50 -2.35
C ALA A 58 -5.68 -4.79 -2.79
N GLY A 59 -5.05 -5.95 -2.59
CA GLY A 59 -5.68 -7.26 -2.77
C GLY A 59 -6.90 -7.44 -1.86
N LEU A 60 -6.75 -7.16 -0.56
CA LEU A 60 -7.87 -7.20 0.40
C LEU A 60 -9.01 -6.23 0.05
N ALA A 61 -8.69 -5.06 -0.50
CA ALA A 61 -9.68 -4.06 -0.86
C ALA A 61 -10.61 -4.57 -1.97
N GLN A 62 -10.05 -5.36 -2.90
CA GLN A 62 -10.82 -6.04 -3.96
C GLN A 62 -11.79 -7.08 -3.41
N HIS A 63 -11.55 -7.59 -2.21
CA HIS A 63 -12.42 -8.53 -1.51
C HIS A 63 -13.29 -7.85 -0.44
N ASN A 64 -13.32 -6.51 -0.37
CA ASN A 64 -14.02 -5.75 0.67
C ASN A 64 -13.53 -6.06 2.09
N MET A 65 -12.22 -6.31 2.25
CA MET A 65 -11.58 -6.67 3.53
C MET A 65 -10.60 -5.62 4.04
N SER A 66 -10.39 -4.55 3.30
CA SER A 66 -9.59 -3.39 3.71
C SER A 66 -10.14 -2.10 3.09
N SER A 67 -9.52 -0.99 3.49
CA SER A 67 -9.88 0.36 3.11
C SER A 67 -8.66 1.21 2.77
N LEU A 68 -8.90 2.38 2.18
CA LEU A 68 -7.85 3.38 1.96
C LEU A 68 -7.15 3.79 3.27
N ALA A 69 -7.88 3.86 4.39
CA ALA A 69 -7.31 4.23 5.68
C ALA A 69 -6.23 3.24 6.16
N ASP A 70 -6.41 1.95 5.85
CA ASP A 70 -5.41 0.92 6.16
C ASP A 70 -4.13 1.14 5.35
N GLY A 71 -4.26 1.52 4.08
CA GLY A 71 -3.12 1.90 3.24
C GLY A 71 -2.44 3.18 3.70
N GLU A 72 -3.20 4.20 4.11
CA GLU A 72 -2.66 5.45 4.67
C GLU A 72 -1.84 5.16 5.94
N ARG A 73 -2.26 4.21 6.78
CA ARG A 73 -1.48 3.80 7.96
C ARG A 73 -0.12 3.19 7.58
N VAL A 74 -0.08 2.40 6.52
CA VAL A 74 1.19 1.82 6.02
C VAL A 74 2.12 2.92 5.46
N MET A 75 1.57 3.94 4.83
CA MET A 75 2.35 5.11 4.39
C MET A 75 2.93 5.88 5.57
N GLU A 76 2.16 6.08 6.64
CA GLU A 76 2.66 6.69 7.87
C GLU A 76 3.81 5.87 8.46
N TRP A 77 3.69 4.55 8.55
CA TRP A 77 4.77 3.68 9.02
C TRP A 77 6.05 3.79 8.19
N CYS A 78 5.92 3.82 6.86
CA CYS A 78 7.05 4.05 5.97
C CYS A 78 7.78 5.35 6.32
N THR A 79 7.04 6.43 6.57
CA THR A 79 7.63 7.72 6.97
C THR A 79 8.16 7.74 8.42
N GLU A 80 7.50 7.08 9.37
CA GLU A 80 7.93 6.94 10.76
C GLU A 80 9.27 6.21 10.85
N ASP A 81 9.50 5.23 9.97
CA ASP A 81 10.76 4.49 9.87
C ASP A 81 11.86 5.28 9.12
N GLY A 82 11.60 6.55 8.79
CA GLY A 82 12.56 7.44 8.14
C GLY A 82 12.74 7.18 6.65
N LEU A 83 11.84 6.42 6.02
CA LEU A 83 11.87 6.14 4.59
C LEU A 83 11.07 7.19 3.82
N VAL A 84 11.36 7.30 2.53
CA VAL A 84 10.65 8.21 1.62
C VAL A 84 9.79 7.36 0.68
N PRO A 85 8.44 7.44 0.79
CA PRO A 85 7.53 6.80 -0.16
C PRO A 85 7.83 7.21 -1.60
N ASN A 86 7.92 6.23 -2.50
CA ASN A 86 8.23 6.46 -3.91
C ASN A 86 6.99 6.30 -4.80
N GLU A 87 7.14 6.41 -6.12
CA GLU A 87 6.03 6.29 -7.07
C GLU A 87 5.23 4.98 -6.90
N ILE A 88 5.91 3.87 -6.59
CA ILE A 88 5.28 2.56 -6.37
C ILE A 88 4.45 2.57 -5.09
N THR A 89 5.00 3.14 -4.00
CA THR A 89 4.29 3.26 -2.72
C THR A 89 2.98 4.04 -2.89
N TRP A 90 3.03 5.16 -3.59
CA TRP A 90 1.83 5.95 -3.86
C TRP A 90 0.85 5.26 -4.84
N ALA A 91 1.37 4.52 -5.83
CA ALA A 91 0.52 3.73 -6.73
C ALA A 91 -0.27 2.65 -5.96
N GLY A 92 0.32 2.04 -4.93
CA GLY A 92 -0.38 1.09 -4.06
C GLY A 92 -1.62 1.68 -3.37
N LEU A 93 -1.58 2.95 -2.94
CA LEU A 93 -2.79 3.64 -2.42
C LEU A 93 -3.88 3.80 -3.49
N LEU A 94 -3.49 4.09 -4.72
CA LEU A 94 -4.44 4.21 -5.82
C LEU A 94 -5.07 2.85 -6.17
N ASP A 95 -4.30 1.77 -6.11
CA ASP A 95 -4.81 0.40 -6.30
C ASP A 95 -5.82 0.00 -5.21
N ILE A 96 -5.62 0.44 -3.96
CA ILE A 96 -6.61 0.28 -2.89
C ILE A 96 -7.93 1.00 -3.25
N ILE A 97 -7.86 2.24 -3.74
CA ILE A 97 -9.06 2.98 -4.18
C ILE A 97 -9.77 2.25 -5.33
N VAL A 98 -9.01 1.71 -6.28
CA VAL A 98 -9.57 0.89 -7.37
C VAL A 98 -10.28 -0.35 -6.82
N GLY A 99 -9.70 -1.01 -5.82
CA GLY A 99 -10.33 -2.11 -5.10
C GLY A 99 -11.64 -1.71 -4.42
N GLU A 100 -11.65 -0.60 -3.68
CA GLU A 100 -12.84 -0.05 -3.03
C GLU A 100 -13.95 0.34 -4.02
N ALA A 101 -13.58 0.81 -5.22
CA ALA A 101 -14.53 1.26 -6.23
C ALA A 101 -15.42 0.13 -6.73
N ARG A 102 -14.90 -1.10 -6.82
CA ARG A 102 -15.67 -2.30 -7.20
C ARG A 102 -16.85 -2.59 -6.28
N HIS A 103 -16.80 -2.06 -5.07
CA HIS A 103 -17.79 -2.23 -4.02
C HIS A 103 -18.52 -0.93 -3.69
N GLY A 104 -18.36 0.11 -4.51
CA GLY A 104 -19.01 1.41 -4.31
C GLY A 104 -18.51 2.18 -3.08
N ARG A 105 -17.32 1.88 -2.56
CA ARG A 105 -16.74 2.57 -1.39
C ARG A 105 -15.75 3.67 -1.76
N ALA A 106 -15.25 3.68 -3.00
CA ALA A 106 -14.31 4.69 -3.45
C ALA A 106 -14.98 6.07 -3.61
N SER A 107 -14.19 7.11 -3.39
CA SER A 107 -14.62 8.51 -3.54
C SER A 107 -13.61 9.28 -4.39
N LEU A 108 -14.12 10.09 -5.34
CA LEU A 108 -13.29 11.00 -6.13
C LEU A 108 -12.52 12.00 -5.26
N ALA A 109 -13.05 12.34 -4.08
CA ALA A 109 -12.36 13.20 -3.12
C ALA A 109 -11.11 12.51 -2.56
N HIS A 110 -11.18 11.20 -2.29
CA HIS A 110 -10.04 10.40 -1.84
C HIS A 110 -8.98 10.32 -2.93
N THR A 111 -9.39 10.00 -4.15
CA THR A 111 -8.50 10.00 -5.32
C THR A 111 -7.77 11.32 -5.51
N SER A 112 -8.52 12.44 -5.46
CA SER A 112 -7.96 13.77 -5.65
C SER A 112 -6.92 14.12 -4.58
N ARG A 113 -7.15 13.68 -3.34
CA ARG A 113 -6.20 13.86 -2.23
C ARG A 113 -4.90 13.10 -2.49
N VAL A 114 -4.98 11.82 -2.83
CA VAL A 114 -3.79 10.98 -3.08
C VAL A 114 -2.98 11.55 -4.26
N LEU A 115 -3.64 11.94 -5.36
CA LEU A 115 -2.96 12.53 -6.52
C LEU A 115 -2.33 13.90 -6.19
N ALA A 116 -2.96 14.71 -5.34
CA ALA A 116 -2.37 15.97 -4.87
C ALA A 116 -1.11 15.70 -4.04
N SER A 117 -1.16 14.73 -3.13
CA SER A 117 0.01 14.32 -2.33
C SER A 117 1.16 13.79 -3.19
N MET A 118 0.88 12.98 -4.21
CA MET A 118 1.89 12.51 -5.18
C MET A 118 2.57 13.68 -5.91
N ARG A 119 1.78 14.68 -6.31
CA ARG A 119 2.29 15.88 -6.97
C ARG A 119 3.19 16.70 -6.04
N GLU A 120 2.77 16.88 -4.79
CA GLU A 120 3.53 17.62 -3.78
C GLU A 120 4.84 16.92 -3.42
N ALA A 121 4.79 15.60 -3.30
CA ALA A 121 5.97 14.75 -3.07
C ALA A 121 6.90 14.66 -4.30
N LYS A 122 6.47 15.17 -5.48
CA LYS A 122 7.21 15.13 -6.75
C LYS A 122 7.66 13.72 -7.16
N VAL A 123 6.88 12.71 -6.80
CA VAL A 123 7.19 11.30 -7.08
C VAL A 123 6.79 10.86 -8.48
N THR A 124 6.00 11.67 -9.19
CA THR A 124 5.54 11.33 -10.54
C THR A 124 5.34 12.60 -11.39
N ASN A 125 5.16 12.43 -12.69
CA ASN A 125 4.97 13.52 -13.63
C ASN A 125 3.48 13.82 -13.87
N LYS A 126 3.18 15.00 -14.41
CA LYS A 126 1.80 15.44 -14.70
C LYS A 126 1.04 14.46 -15.59
N ARG A 127 1.68 13.91 -16.62
CA ARG A 127 1.03 12.97 -17.56
C ARG A 127 0.56 11.70 -16.85
N ASN A 128 1.35 11.18 -15.91
CA ASN A 128 0.95 10.03 -15.11
C ASN A 128 -0.22 10.39 -14.20
N LEU A 129 -0.17 11.53 -13.50
CA LEU A 129 -1.28 12.00 -12.65
C LEU A 129 -2.59 12.13 -13.43
N ASP A 130 -2.55 12.73 -14.62
CA ASP A 130 -3.72 12.90 -15.47
C ASP A 130 -4.29 11.52 -15.90
N LYS A 131 -3.42 10.56 -16.25
CA LYS A 131 -3.83 9.19 -16.60
C LYS A 131 -4.53 8.49 -15.42
N TRP A 132 -3.95 8.55 -14.22
CA TRP A 132 -4.55 7.95 -13.02
C TRP A 132 -5.89 8.60 -12.66
N ALA A 133 -5.99 9.93 -12.79
CA ALA A 133 -7.23 10.66 -12.55
C ALA A 133 -8.35 10.21 -13.50
N GLU A 134 -8.06 10.09 -14.80
CA GLU A 134 -9.01 9.62 -15.81
C GLU A 134 -9.44 8.17 -15.55
N GLU A 135 -8.49 7.30 -15.26
CA GLU A 135 -8.74 5.88 -15.01
C GLU A 135 -9.64 5.67 -13.79
N ILE A 136 -9.30 6.26 -12.65
CA ILE A 136 -10.07 6.10 -11.42
C ILE A 136 -11.43 6.80 -11.54
N THR A 137 -11.51 7.97 -12.19
CA THR A 137 -12.80 8.63 -12.44
C THR A 137 -13.76 7.76 -13.24
N ARG A 138 -13.25 6.95 -14.17
CA ARG A 138 -14.06 6.00 -14.93
C ARG A 138 -14.53 4.82 -14.08
N ILE A 139 -13.73 4.36 -13.12
CA ILE A 139 -14.04 3.21 -12.28
C ILE A 139 -15.03 3.59 -11.16
N VAL A 140 -14.95 4.81 -10.65
CA VAL A 140 -15.79 5.31 -9.54
C VAL A 140 -17.18 5.78 -10.01
N ARG A 141 -17.41 5.93 -11.32
CA ARG A 141 -18.71 6.32 -11.93
C ARG A 141 -19.62 5.13 -12.15
#